data_AF-A0A4Y2UER9-F1
#
_entry.id   AF-A0A4Y2UER9-F1
#
_cell.length_a   1.000
_cell.length_b   1.000
_cell.length_c   1.000
_cell.angle_alpha   90.00
_cell.angle_beta   90.00
_cell.angle_gamma   90.00
#
_symmetry.space_group_name_H-M   'P 1'
#
loop_
_entity.id
_entity.type
_entity.pdbx_description
1 polymer ?
#
loop_
_entity_poly.entity_id
_entity_poly.type
_entity_poly.pdbx_seq_one_letter_code
_entity_poly.pdbx_strand_id
1 'polypeptide(L)'
;MTLSLEDRALLVQLSYKNGDCAAIALKKFQTLKSLRRNSGPMTAFGLKKLIDKFEESGSFDVKCGRGRKAIASTSVEDVATSLQEA
;
A
#
# COMPACT_ATOMS: atom_id res chain seq x y z
N MET A 1 -12.51 -4.88 -3.28
CA MET A 1 -11.94 -3.79 -2.45
C MET A 1 -10.50 -3.58 -2.86
N THR A 2 -10.19 -2.51 -3.60
CA THR A 2 -8.82 -2.11 -3.95
C THR A 2 -8.36 -1.05 -2.94
N LEU A 3 -7.20 -1.26 -2.31
CA LEU A 3 -6.55 -0.22 -1.49
C LEU A 3 -6.21 0.99 -2.36
N SER A 4 -6.31 2.21 -1.80
CA SER A 4 -5.85 3.42 -2.49
C SER A 4 -4.34 3.36 -2.74
N LEU A 5 -3.83 4.14 -3.69
CA LEU A 5 -2.38 4.19 -3.95
C LEU A 5 -1.62 4.68 -2.71
N GLU A 6 -2.17 5.65 -1.99
CA GLU A 6 -1.63 6.19 -0.74
C GLU A 6 -1.47 5.08 0.30
N ASP A 7 -2.52 4.28 0.53
CA ASP A 7 -2.47 3.17 1.49
C ASP A 7 -1.38 2.15 1.15
N ARG A 8 -1.17 1.89 -0.15
CA ARG A 8 -0.16 0.95 -0.64
C ARG A 8 1.25 1.49 -0.42
N ALA A 9 1.48 2.76 -0.73
CA ALA A 9 2.74 3.42 -0.49
C ALA A 9 3.09 3.44 1.00
N LEU A 10 2.12 3.81 1.84
CA LEU A 10 2.27 3.83 3.31
C LEU A 10 2.62 2.44 3.87
N LEU A 11 2.00 1.39 3.33
CA LEU A 11 2.30 0.00 3.71
C LEU A 11 3.70 -0.47 3.34
N VAL A 12 4.20 -0.09 2.14
CA VAL A 12 5.57 -0.43 1.72
C VAL A 12 6.59 0.35 2.54
N GLN A 13 6.37 1.63 2.74
CA GLN A 13 7.25 2.45 3.58
C GLN A 13 7.30 1.94 5.03
N LEU A 14 6.15 1.54 5.60
CA LEU A 14 6.12 0.91 6.92
C LEU A 14 6.84 -0.44 6.93
N SER A 15 6.80 -1.21 5.85
CA SER A 15 7.53 -2.49 5.76
C SER A 15 9.04 -2.27 5.82
N TYR A 16 9.59 -1.38 4.99
CA TYR A 16 11.02 -1.08 5.01
C TYR A 16 11.49 -0.51 6.37
N LYS A 17 10.69 0.36 7.00
CA LYS A 17 10.99 0.90 8.35
C LYS A 17 11.01 -0.17 9.45
N ASN A 18 10.38 -1.32 9.24
CA ASN A 18 10.30 -2.41 10.22
C ASN A 18 11.08 -3.67 9.79
N GLY A 19 12.02 -3.55 8.84
CA GLY A 19 12.83 -4.68 8.36
C GLY A 19 12.01 -5.75 7.63
N ASP A 20 11.05 -5.32 6.80
CA ASP A 20 10.20 -6.17 5.97
C ASP A 20 9.28 -7.13 6.73
N CYS A 21 9.11 -6.90 8.03
CA CYS A 21 8.14 -7.65 8.83
C CYS A 21 6.70 -7.23 8.48
N ALA A 22 6.09 -7.95 7.52
CA ALA A 22 4.75 -7.70 7.04
C ALA A 22 3.69 -7.65 8.16
N ALA A 23 3.83 -8.47 9.20
CA ALA A 23 2.91 -8.48 10.34
C ALA A 23 2.97 -7.19 11.17
N ILE A 24 4.17 -6.66 11.41
CA ILE A 24 4.38 -5.43 12.18
C ILE A 24 3.93 -4.22 11.35
N ALA A 25 4.31 -4.17 10.08
CA ALA A 25 3.90 -3.11 9.16
C ALA A 25 2.37 -3.04 9.03
N LEU A 26 1.72 -4.18 8.86
CA LEU A 26 0.26 -4.26 8.79
C LEU A 26 -0.42 -3.82 10.09
N LYS A 27 0.13 -4.23 11.25
CA LYS A 27 -0.39 -3.82 12.56
C LYS A 27 -0.28 -2.30 12.76
N LYS A 28 0.85 -1.69 12.38
CA LYS A 28 1.03 -0.23 12.41
C LYS A 28 0.08 0.49 11.48
N PHE A 29 -0.09 0.00 10.25
CA PHE A 29 -1.04 0.54 9.28
C PHE A 29 -2.49 0.50 9.80
N GLN A 30 -2.91 -0.62 10.39
CA GLN A 30 -4.24 -0.75 10.99
C GLN A 30 -4.45 0.23 12.16
N THR A 31 -3.45 0.41 13.02
CA THR A 31 -3.52 1.40 14.10
C THR A 31 -3.62 2.82 13.55
N LEU A 32 -2.79 3.16 12.58
CA LEU A 32 -2.72 4.50 11.99
C LEU A 32 -4.03 4.87 11.28
N LYS A 33 -4.65 3.89 10.60
CA LYS A 33 -5.91 4.05 9.88
C LYS A 33 -7.15 3.68 10.72
N SER A 34 -6.98 3.41 12.03
CA SER A 34 -8.05 3.01 12.95
C SER A 34 -8.91 1.82 12.46
N LEU A 35 -8.32 0.88 11.71
CA LEU A 35 -9.04 -0.31 11.23
C LEU A 35 -9.18 -1.34 12.36
N ARG A 36 -10.32 -2.04 12.37
CA ARG A 36 -10.50 -3.23 13.22
C ARG A 36 -9.41 -4.25 12.88
N ARG A 37 -8.72 -4.75 13.91
CA ARG A 37 -7.52 -5.62 13.82
C ARG A 37 -7.66 -6.83 12.87
N ASN A 38 -8.89 -7.27 12.61
CA ASN A 38 -9.21 -8.39 11.72
C ASN A 38 -10.19 -8.05 10.58
N SER A 39 -10.52 -6.78 10.34
CA SER A 39 -11.46 -6.39 9.26
C SER A 39 -10.78 -5.70 8.08
N GLY A 40 -9.44 -5.77 8.00
CA GLY A 40 -8.69 -5.17 6.90
C GLY A 40 -8.72 -6.03 5.64
N PRO A 41 -8.89 -5.46 4.44
CA PRO A 41 -8.79 -6.19 3.17
C PRO A 41 -7.35 -6.66 2.86
N MET A 42 -6.38 -6.29 3.69
CA MET A 42 -4.96 -6.55 3.49
C MET A 42 -4.47 -7.62 4.46
N THR A 43 -3.93 -8.70 3.91
CA THR A 43 -3.29 -9.79 4.66
C THR A 43 -1.78 -9.66 4.59
N ALA A 44 -1.04 -10.34 5.48
CA ALA A 44 0.42 -10.38 5.41
C ALA A 44 0.92 -10.91 4.05
N PHE A 45 0.22 -11.89 3.48
CA PHE A 45 0.49 -12.40 2.14
C PHE A 45 0.20 -11.37 1.04
N GLY A 46 -0.91 -10.63 1.17
CA GLY A 46 -1.26 -9.54 0.24
C GLY A 46 -0.24 -8.39 0.27
N LEU A 47 0.29 -8.07 1.45
CA LEU A 47 1.36 -7.09 1.62
C LEU A 47 2.67 -7.55 0.99
N LYS A 48 3.08 -8.80 1.23
CA LYS A 48 4.25 -9.38 0.57
C LYS A 48 4.12 -9.30 -0.95
N LYS A 49 2.99 -9.72 -1.51
CA LYS A 49 2.72 -9.64 -2.95
C LYS A 49 2.74 -8.21 -3.49
N LEU A 50 2.44 -7.22 -2.66
CA LEU A 50 2.48 -5.82 -3.05
C LEU A 50 3.93 -5.29 -3.09
N ILE A 51 4.75 -5.69 -2.11
CA ILE A 51 6.18 -5.38 -2.07
C ILE A 51 6.88 -6.07 -3.24
N ASP A 52 6.64 -7.36 -3.46
CA ASP A 52 7.23 -8.12 -4.58
C ASP A 52 6.94 -7.43 -5.92
N LYS A 53 5.71 -6.96 -6.13
CA LYS A 53 5.34 -6.20 -7.34
C LYS A 53 6.00 -4.84 -7.43
N PHE A 54 6.19 -4.17 -6.30
CA PHE A 54 6.88 -2.89 -6.26
C PHE A 54 8.36 -3.06 -6.58
N GLU A 55 9.01 -4.09 -6.06
CA GLU A 55 10.41 -4.41 -6.40
C GLU A 55 10.55 -4.85 -7.86
N GLU A 56 9.60 -5.63 -8.38
CA GLU A 56 9.61 -6.10 -9.77
C GLU A 56 9.34 -4.98 -10.78
N SER A 57 8.39 -4.08 -10.49
CA SER A 57 7.90 -3.09 -11.47
C SER A 57 8.20 -1.63 -11.13
N GLY A 58 8.69 -1.34 -9.93
CA GLY A 58 8.85 0.02 -9.40
C GLY A 58 7.53 0.79 -9.21
N SER A 59 6.39 0.13 -9.34
CA SER A 59 5.08 0.80 -9.44
C SER A 59 4.02 0.18 -8.55
N PHE A 60 3.16 1.02 -7.98
CA PHE A 60 1.96 0.60 -7.24
C PHE A 60 0.71 0.50 -8.11
N ASP A 61 0.85 0.77 -9.41
CA ASP A 61 -0.27 0.79 -10.32
C ASP A 61 -0.90 -0.60 -10.44
N VAL A 62 -2.22 -0.67 -10.26
CA VAL A 62 -2.96 -1.88 -10.59
C VAL A 62 -3.25 -1.81 -12.07
N LYS A 63 -2.41 -2.49 -12.86
CA LYS A 63 -2.66 -2.67 -14.29
C LYS A 63 -4.11 -3.10 -14.48
N CYS A 64 -4.90 -2.27 -15.16
CA CYS A 64 -6.28 -2.60 -15.48
C CYS A 64 -6.30 -3.86 -16.36
N GLY A 65 -6.95 -4.92 -15.87
CA GLY A 65 -7.22 -6.09 -16.69
C GLY A 65 -8.08 -5.73 -17.91
N ARG A 66 -7.89 -6.46 -19.02
CA ARG A 66 -8.60 -6.27 -20.29
C ARG A 66 -10.11 -6.17 -20.04
N GLY A 67 -10.67 -4.95 -20.18
CA GLY A 67 -12.10 -4.66 -19.99
C GLY A 67 -12.46 -3.64 -18.90
N ARG A 68 -11.51 -3.12 -18.09
CA ARG A 68 -11.79 -2.00 -17.16
C ARG A 68 -11.12 -0.71 -17.65
N LYS A 69 -11.86 0.40 -17.63
CA LYS A 69 -11.34 1.73 -17.99
C LYS A 69 -10.11 2.04 -17.13
N ALA A 70 -9.02 2.44 -17.77
CA ALA A 70 -7.82 2.91 -17.09
C ALA A 70 -8.20 4.07 -16.16
N ILE A 71 -7.94 3.91 -14.86
CA ILE A 71 -7.99 5.03 -13.92
C ILE A 71 -6.74 5.83 -14.21
N ALA A 72 -6.89 7.12 -14.52
CA ALA A 72 -5.77 8.01 -14.78
C ALA A 72 -4.79 7.92 -13.59
N SER A 73 -3.52 7.60 -13.88
CA SER A 73 -2.47 7.53 -12.89
C SER A 73 -2.30 8.89 -12.23
N THR A 74 -2.82 9.06 -11.02
CA THR A 74 -2.46 10.17 -10.15
C THR A 74 -1.00 9.97 -9.76
N SER A 75 -0.15 10.95 -10.09
CA SER A 75 1.30 10.84 -9.90
C SER A 75 1.66 10.73 -8.41
N VAL A 76 2.79 10.09 -8.15
CA VAL A 76 3.30 9.76 -6.80
C VAL A 76 3.73 11.00 -6.00
N GLU A 77 3.87 12.15 -6.67
CA GLU A 77 4.34 13.41 -6.06
C GLU A 77 3.34 13.99 -5.05
N ASP A 78 2.04 13.79 -5.23
CA ASP A 78 1.00 14.30 -4.31
C ASP A 78 0.92 13.51 -2.98
N VAL A 79 1.52 12.31 -2.94
CA VAL A 79 1.54 11.46 -1.74
C VAL A 79 2.66 11.86 -0.78
N ALA A 80 3.74 12.46 -1.30
CA ALA A 80 4.88 12.88 -0.49
C ALA A 80 4.57 14.11 0.39
N THR A 81 3.74 15.03 -0.10
CA THR A 81 3.33 16.25 0.62
C THR A 81 2.39 15.96 1.79
N SER A 82 1.60 14.88 1.71
CA SER A 82 0.61 14.54 2.75
C SER A 82 1.20 13.79 3.95
N LEU A 83 2.40 13.22 3.84
CA LEU A 83 3.05 12.48 4.94
C LEU A 83 4.00 13.35 5.78
N GLN A 84 4.31 14.57 5.33
CA GLN A 84 5.30 15.43 6.00
C GLN A 84 4.74 16.20 7.21
N GLU A 85 3.43 16.15 7.46
CA GLU A 85 2.82 16.72 8.67
C GLU A 85 2.34 15.62 9.62
N ALA A 86 3.27 15.10 10.43
CA ALA A 86 3.00 14.43 11.72
C ALA A 86 4.22 14.52 12.63
#